data_AF-A0A1D9H4K8-F1
#
_entry.id   AF-A0A1D9H4K8-F1
#
_cell.length_a   1.000
_cell.length_b   1.000
_cell.length_c   1.000
_cell.angle_alpha   90.00
_cell.angle_beta   90.00
_cell.angle_gamma   90.00
#
_symmetry.space_group_name_H-M   'P 1'
#
loop_
_entity.id
_entity.type
_entity.pdbx_description
1 polymer ?
#
loop_
_entity_poly.entity_id
_entity_poly.type
_entity_poly.pdbx_seq_one_letter_code
_entity_poly.pdbx_strand_id
1 'polypeptide(L)'
;MPPALAAFVVAGLAGPAQAEITYTVGAAAGAGPRYIGSNQYRALGAPLFRADFGNGAFIDLLQGAGYTYKFANGMFVTGAFGYATGRSDRNRTDLAGSDHLKGMGKVQGSLMSSFQVGVPVYGGAVASLTLDVPLTHRERGLSGHLDLAVPLYQRGMHTLTLTPGIHFGSRRYTQTFFGVTDVQSAASGFRPYSTKAGIDSASLSLAWNVELSRAWSVRTLVTVSRLLGDAGDSPIVQSRQQVFGMTSLNYTF
;
A
#
# COMPACT_ATOMS: atom_id res chain seq x y z
N MET A 1 -1.52 3.61 -4.85
CA MET A 1 -0.54 3.97 -3.81
C MET A 1 0.82 3.38 -4.19
N PRO A 2 1.98 3.82 -3.64
CA PRO A 2 3.18 2.99 -3.71
C PRO A 2 2.90 1.65 -3.00
N PRO A 3 3.52 0.54 -3.42
CA PRO A 3 3.23 -0.79 -2.88
C PRO A 3 3.38 -0.88 -1.35
N ALA A 4 4.25 -0.04 -0.75
CA ALA A 4 4.44 0.02 0.70
C ALA A 4 3.21 0.55 1.49
N LEU A 5 2.34 1.34 0.87
CA LEU A 5 1.15 1.91 1.53
C LEU A 5 -0.05 0.94 1.50
N ALA A 6 -0.06 -0.04 0.60
CA ALA A 6 -1.14 -1.02 0.48
C ALA A 6 -1.29 -1.90 1.74
N ALA A 7 -0.19 -2.10 2.49
CA ALA A 7 -0.16 -2.94 3.69
C ALA A 7 -0.65 -2.23 4.98
N PHE A 8 -0.98 -0.93 4.95
CA PHE A 8 -1.52 -0.26 6.13
C PHE A 8 -3.03 -0.44 6.26
N VAL A 9 -3.49 -1.69 6.16
CA VAL A 9 -4.83 -2.07 6.59
C VAL A 9 -4.83 -2.00 8.12
N VAL A 10 -5.63 -1.11 8.71
CA VAL A 10 -6.02 -1.29 10.11
C VAL A 10 -6.88 -2.54 10.11
N ALA A 11 -6.27 -3.69 10.39
CA ALA A 11 -7.02 -4.90 10.63
C ALA A 11 -7.93 -4.58 11.82
N GLY A 12 -9.25 -4.66 11.59
CA GLY A 12 -10.24 -4.35 12.62
C GLY A 12 -9.86 -5.08 13.90
N LEU A 13 -9.57 -4.30 14.94
CA LEU A 13 -9.46 -4.83 16.29
C LEU A 13 -10.77 -5.57 16.54
N ALA A 14 -10.69 -6.83 16.99
CA ALA A 14 -11.86 -7.59 17.34
C ALA A 14 -12.54 -6.91 18.55
N GLY A 15 -13.41 -5.95 18.27
CA GLY A 15 -14.28 -5.31 19.24
C GLY A 15 -15.33 -6.31 19.73
N PRO A 16 -15.84 -6.14 20.96
CA PRO A 16 -16.88 -7.00 21.50
C PRO A 16 -18.11 -6.98 20.59
N ALA A 17 -18.81 -8.12 20.53
CA ALA A 17 -19.94 -8.43 19.65
C ALA A 17 -21.23 -7.59 19.86
N GLN A 18 -21.11 -6.32 20.24
CA GLN A 18 -22.24 -5.44 20.58
C GLN A 18 -22.23 -4.07 19.89
N ALA A 19 -21.18 -3.66 19.17
CA ALA A 19 -21.21 -2.42 18.40
C ALA A 19 -21.65 -2.70 16.96
N GLU A 20 -22.81 -2.16 16.56
CA GLU A 20 -23.29 -2.23 15.17
C GLU A 20 -22.39 -1.42 14.21
N ILE A 21 -21.66 -0.44 14.75
CA ILE A 21 -20.67 0.38 14.04
C ILE A 21 -19.50 0.66 15.00
N THR A 22 -18.27 0.45 14.53
CA THR A 22 -17.05 0.75 15.27
C THR A 22 -16.31 1.89 14.58
N TYR A 23 -15.94 2.92 15.33
CA TYR A 23 -15.18 4.06 14.81
C TYR A 23 -13.77 4.05 15.36
N THR A 24 -12.78 4.17 14.50
CA THR A 24 -11.38 4.35 14.88
C THR A 24 -10.86 5.66 14.31
N VAL A 25 -10.31 6.51 15.17
CA VAL A 25 -9.62 7.74 14.78
C VAL A 25 -8.18 7.68 15.24
N GLY A 26 -7.28 8.36 14.54
CA GLY A 26 -5.89 8.34 14.92
C GLY A 26 -5.04 9.30 14.13
N ALA A 27 -3.73 9.19 14.36
CA ALA A 27 -2.74 9.88 13.56
C ALA A 27 -1.56 8.92 13.33
N ALA A 28 -1.00 8.98 12.14
CA ALA A 28 0.17 8.23 11.74
C ALA A 28 1.31 9.16 11.38
N ALA A 29 2.53 8.76 11.75
CA ALA A 29 3.76 9.39 11.34
C ALA A 29 4.74 8.32 10.85
N GLY A 30 5.49 8.62 9.80
CA GLY A 30 6.39 7.66 9.18
C GLY A 30 7.38 8.30 8.23
N ALA A 31 8.18 7.46 7.59
CA ALA A 31 9.07 7.85 6.52
C ALA A 31 9.07 6.79 5.43
N GLY A 32 9.24 7.25 4.20
CA GLY A 32 9.40 6.37 3.06
C GLY A 32 10.06 7.07 1.89
N PRO A 33 10.35 6.33 0.82
CA PRO A 33 10.97 6.89 -0.37
C PRO A 33 10.09 7.99 -0.97
N ARG A 34 10.72 9.02 -1.54
CA ARG A 34 10.00 10.13 -2.19
C ARG A 34 9.14 9.67 -3.37
N TYR A 35 9.57 8.62 -4.05
CA TYR A 35 8.85 7.87 -5.08
C TYR A 35 9.44 6.45 -5.17
N ILE A 36 8.80 5.55 -5.92
CA ILE A 36 9.26 4.17 -6.09
C ILE A 36 10.61 4.18 -6.82
N GLY A 37 11.64 3.59 -6.22
CA GLY A 37 13.03 3.64 -6.69
C GLY A 37 13.88 4.81 -6.20
N SER A 38 13.34 5.75 -5.41
CA SER A 38 14.14 6.86 -4.87
C SER A 38 15.09 6.40 -3.78
N ASN A 39 16.30 6.98 -3.74
CA ASN A 39 17.20 6.93 -2.59
C ASN A 39 16.95 8.07 -1.58
N GLN A 40 16.08 9.02 -1.91
CA GLN A 40 15.67 10.10 -1.02
C GLN A 40 14.41 9.69 -0.28
N TYR A 41 14.32 10.11 0.99
CA TYR A 41 13.19 9.81 1.87
C TYR A 41 12.44 11.09 2.21
N ARG A 42 11.16 10.93 2.57
CA ARG A 42 10.33 11.99 3.11
C ARG A 42 9.60 11.50 4.34
N ALA A 43 9.41 12.41 5.29
CA ALA A 43 8.45 12.22 6.36
C ALA A 43 7.03 12.19 5.79
N LEU A 44 6.20 11.35 6.37
CA LEU A 44 4.79 11.17 6.05
C LEU A 44 4.01 11.35 7.35
N GLY A 45 2.94 12.12 7.28
CA GLY A 45 2.02 12.31 8.38
C GLY A 45 0.60 12.33 7.82
N ALA A 46 -0.32 11.59 8.44
CA ALA A 46 -1.71 11.59 8.03
C ALA A 46 -2.62 11.35 9.25
N PRO A 47 -3.77 12.05 9.32
CA PRO A 47 -4.84 11.59 10.19
C PRO A 47 -5.34 10.23 9.71
N LEU A 48 -5.82 9.42 10.64
CA LEU A 48 -6.47 8.15 10.38
C LEU A 48 -7.93 8.26 10.80
N PHE A 49 -8.80 7.70 9.97
CA PHE A 49 -10.19 7.49 10.29
C PHE A 49 -10.63 6.20 9.61
N ARG A 50 -11.32 5.37 10.37
CA ARG A 50 -11.95 4.14 9.92
C ARG A 50 -13.29 4.00 10.61
N ALA A 51 -14.31 3.61 9.86
CA ALA A 51 -15.61 3.20 10.37
C ALA A 51 -15.89 1.80 9.80
N ASP A 52 -16.03 0.82 10.67
CA ASP A 52 -16.44 -0.54 10.32
C ASP A 52 -17.91 -0.72 10.69
N PHE A 53 -18.70 -1.20 9.74
CA PHE A 53 -20.13 -1.45 9.91
C PHE A 53 -20.36 -2.96 10.10
N GLY A 54 -21.26 -3.34 11.00
CA GLY A 54 -21.52 -4.75 11.34
C GLY A 54 -21.97 -5.63 10.17
N ASN A 55 -22.41 -5.03 9.06
CA ASN A 55 -22.77 -5.73 7.83
C ASN A 55 -21.57 -6.07 6.93
N GLY A 56 -20.34 -5.64 7.28
CA GLY A 56 -19.12 -5.84 6.50
C GLY A 56 -18.70 -4.64 5.65
N ALA A 57 -19.52 -3.58 5.58
CA ALA A 57 -19.11 -2.33 4.95
C ALA A 57 -18.03 -1.62 5.79
N PHE A 58 -17.21 -0.79 5.16
CA PHE A 58 -16.27 0.07 5.85
C PHE A 58 -16.01 1.37 5.08
N ILE A 59 -15.61 2.40 5.83
CA ILE A 59 -15.04 3.64 5.30
C ILE A 59 -13.70 3.83 5.99
N ASP A 60 -12.64 4.05 5.22
CA ASP A 60 -11.28 4.19 5.70
C ASP A 60 -10.58 5.30 4.90
N LEU A 61 -9.91 6.24 5.57
CA LEU A 61 -9.26 7.36 4.86
C LEU A 61 -8.13 6.93 3.93
N LEU A 62 -7.49 5.78 4.19
CA LEU A 62 -6.38 5.28 3.39
C LEU A 62 -6.88 4.34 2.28
N GLN A 63 -7.81 3.44 2.61
CA GLN A 63 -8.34 2.44 1.66
C GLN A 63 -9.54 2.93 0.86
N GLY A 64 -10.21 3.98 1.33
CA GLY A 64 -11.48 4.48 0.79
C GLY A 64 -12.68 3.74 1.37
N ALA A 65 -13.74 3.58 0.57
CA ALA A 65 -14.98 2.93 1.01
C ALA A 65 -15.12 1.56 0.36
N GLY A 66 -15.56 0.56 1.11
CA GLY A 66 -15.66 -0.79 0.60
C GLY A 66 -16.56 -1.70 1.41
N TYR A 67 -16.54 -2.97 1.02
CA TYR A 67 -17.31 -4.04 1.63
C TYR A 67 -16.45 -5.30 1.70
N THR A 68 -16.41 -5.91 2.87
CA THR A 68 -15.75 -7.21 3.12
C THR A 68 -16.81 -8.25 3.45
N TYR A 69 -16.92 -9.26 2.60
CA TYR A 69 -17.70 -10.45 2.89
C TYR A 69 -16.80 -11.53 3.48
N LYS A 70 -17.14 -12.04 4.66
CA LYS A 70 -16.42 -13.14 5.31
C LYS A 70 -17.25 -14.42 5.21
N PHE A 71 -16.64 -15.47 4.69
CA PHE A 71 -17.25 -16.79 4.58
C PHE A 71 -17.05 -17.59 5.88
N ALA A 72 -17.94 -18.55 6.14
CA ALA A 72 -17.89 -19.38 7.35
C ALA A 72 -16.59 -20.21 7.46
N ASN A 73 -15.93 -20.50 6.34
CA ASN A 73 -14.65 -21.22 6.28
C ASN A 73 -13.43 -20.31 6.53
N GLY A 74 -13.63 -19.04 6.91
CA GLY A 74 -12.56 -18.07 7.18
C GLY A 74 -12.01 -17.35 5.95
N MET A 75 -12.44 -17.72 4.74
CA MET A 75 -12.13 -16.93 3.54
C MET A 75 -12.81 -15.57 3.61
N PHE A 76 -12.29 -14.60 2.88
CA PHE A 76 -12.95 -13.31 2.69
C PHE A 76 -12.74 -12.76 1.29
N VAL A 77 -13.68 -11.91 0.88
CA VAL A 77 -13.59 -11.11 -0.34
C VAL A 77 -13.87 -9.66 0.02
N THR A 78 -13.01 -8.76 -0.44
CA THR A 78 -13.15 -7.33 -0.22
C THR A 78 -13.21 -6.60 -1.56
N GLY A 79 -14.21 -5.75 -1.73
CA GLY A 79 -14.28 -4.77 -2.82
C GLY A 79 -14.21 -3.38 -2.24
N ALA A 80 -13.34 -2.51 -2.76
CA ALA A 80 -13.18 -1.16 -2.26
C ALA A 80 -12.96 -0.15 -3.39
N PHE A 81 -13.35 1.09 -3.15
CA PHE A 81 -13.05 2.25 -3.99
C PHE A 81 -12.23 3.24 -3.17
N GLY A 82 -11.01 3.50 -3.64
CA GLY A 82 -10.07 4.39 -2.98
C GLY A 82 -9.43 5.38 -3.96
N TYR A 83 -8.65 6.31 -3.45
CA TYR A 83 -7.92 7.26 -4.27
C TYR A 83 -6.42 6.99 -4.21
N ALA A 84 -5.82 6.65 -5.34
CA ALA A 84 -4.38 6.56 -5.45
C ALA A 84 -3.82 7.92 -5.88
N THR A 85 -3.02 8.52 -5.00
CA THR A 85 -2.26 9.72 -5.35
C THR A 85 -1.33 9.47 -6.55
N GLY A 86 -1.02 10.56 -7.24
CA GLY A 86 -0.11 10.58 -8.38
C GLY A 86 1.36 10.68 -7.95
N ARG A 87 2.22 10.97 -8.93
CA ARG A 87 3.65 11.26 -8.74
C ARG A 87 4.01 12.54 -9.49
N SER A 88 4.56 13.52 -8.78
CA SER A 88 5.17 14.72 -9.37
C SER A 88 6.53 14.39 -9.97
N ASP A 89 6.92 15.16 -10.97
CA ASP A 89 8.27 15.22 -11.53
C ASP A 89 9.19 16.21 -10.79
N ARG A 90 8.73 16.73 -9.65
CA ARG A 90 9.44 17.72 -8.82
C ARG A 90 9.31 17.35 -7.36
N ASN A 91 10.21 17.90 -6.55
CA ASN A 91 10.16 17.76 -5.11
C ASN A 91 8.97 18.55 -4.52
N ARG A 92 8.06 17.85 -3.83
CA ARG A 92 6.89 18.40 -3.14
C ARG A 92 6.70 17.77 -1.77
N THR A 93 6.22 18.53 -0.80
CA THR A 93 5.92 18.01 0.55
C THR A 93 4.62 17.19 0.57
N ASP A 94 3.61 17.61 -0.19
CA ASP A 94 2.26 17.04 -0.21
C ASP A 94 2.09 15.85 -1.17
N LEU A 95 2.98 15.68 -2.15
CA LEU A 95 2.88 14.64 -3.18
C LEU A 95 4.21 13.89 -3.37
N ALA A 96 4.11 12.60 -3.71
CA ALA A 96 5.28 11.81 -4.10
C ALA A 96 5.98 12.45 -5.30
N GLY A 97 7.30 12.49 -5.31
CA GLY A 97 8.08 13.15 -6.36
C GLY A 97 9.45 13.65 -5.88
N SER A 98 10.36 13.84 -6.83
CA SER A 98 11.72 14.34 -6.63
C SER A 98 12.16 15.12 -7.86
N ASP A 99 13.07 16.07 -7.68
CA ASP A 99 13.67 16.83 -8.79
C ASP A 99 14.54 15.94 -9.70
N HIS A 100 14.90 14.73 -9.25
CA HIS A 100 15.49 13.71 -10.12
C HIS A 100 14.56 13.35 -11.30
N LEU A 101 13.25 13.52 -11.14
CA LEU A 101 12.26 13.17 -12.15
C LEU A 101 11.93 14.33 -13.09
N LYS A 102 12.62 15.48 -12.97
CA LYS A 102 12.31 16.70 -13.72
C LYS A 102 12.31 16.41 -15.23
N GLY A 103 11.22 16.76 -15.91
CA GLY A 103 11.04 16.48 -17.34
C GLY A 103 10.35 15.15 -17.65
N MET A 104 10.12 14.27 -16.66
CA MET A 104 9.33 13.05 -16.83
C MET A 104 7.83 13.31 -16.91
N GLY A 105 7.38 14.50 -16.50
CA GLY A 105 5.96 14.81 -16.37
C GLY A 105 5.30 14.14 -15.17
N LYS A 106 4.10 14.63 -14.85
CA LYS A 106 3.33 14.18 -13.68
C LYS A 106 2.52 12.93 -14.02
N VAL A 107 2.62 11.90 -13.17
CA VAL A 107 1.66 10.80 -13.15
C VAL A 107 0.44 11.26 -12.38
N GLN A 108 -0.73 11.23 -13.00
CA GLN A 108 -1.97 11.71 -12.37
C GLN A 108 -2.47 10.75 -11.28
N GLY A 109 -3.10 11.32 -10.26
CA GLY A 109 -3.83 10.54 -9.27
C GLY A 109 -5.11 9.98 -9.86
N SER A 110 -5.53 8.79 -9.43
CA SER A 110 -6.68 8.10 -10.00
C SER A 110 -7.62 7.62 -8.90
N LEU A 111 -8.91 7.64 -9.19
CA LEU A 111 -9.85 6.78 -8.48
C LEU A 111 -9.50 5.33 -8.82
N MET A 112 -9.46 4.47 -7.82
CA MET A 112 -9.09 3.07 -7.93
C MET A 112 -10.24 2.22 -7.43
N SER A 113 -10.42 1.06 -8.08
CA SER A 113 -11.18 -0.04 -7.54
C SER A 113 -10.22 -1.14 -7.15
N SER A 114 -10.31 -1.62 -5.92
CA SER A 114 -9.46 -2.68 -5.37
C SER A 114 -10.33 -3.90 -5.06
N PHE A 115 -9.89 -5.07 -5.52
CA PHE A 115 -10.54 -6.34 -5.26
C PHE A 115 -9.54 -7.27 -4.57
N GLN A 116 -9.87 -7.72 -3.36
CA GLN A 116 -9.03 -8.61 -2.59
C GLN A 116 -9.77 -9.91 -2.31
N VAL A 117 -9.06 -11.02 -2.42
CA VAL A 117 -9.52 -12.34 -1.95
C VAL A 117 -8.48 -12.87 -0.98
N GLY A 118 -8.92 -13.30 0.20
CA GLY A 118 -8.08 -13.88 1.22
C GLY A 118 -8.54 -15.27 1.61
N VAL A 119 -7.59 -16.18 1.80
CA VAL A 119 -7.84 -17.55 2.23
C VAL A 119 -6.96 -17.89 3.44
N PRO A 120 -7.54 -18.45 4.52
CA PRO A 120 -6.74 -18.98 5.60
C PRO A 120 -5.93 -20.18 5.09
N VAL A 121 -4.69 -20.26 5.52
CA VAL A 121 -3.78 -21.37 5.25
C VAL A 121 -3.28 -21.95 6.58
N TYR A 122 -2.23 -22.76 6.53
CA TYR A 122 -1.70 -23.43 7.71
C TYR A 122 -1.20 -22.44 8.79
N GLY A 123 -1.41 -22.79 10.07
CA GLY A 123 -0.85 -22.05 11.22
C GLY A 123 -1.47 -20.68 11.48
N GLY A 124 -2.70 -20.43 11.02
CA GLY A 124 -3.38 -19.14 11.16
C GLY A 124 -2.87 -18.06 10.19
N ALA A 125 -1.98 -18.43 9.26
CA ALA A 125 -1.57 -17.53 8.20
C ALA A 125 -2.70 -17.34 7.18
N VAL A 126 -2.67 -16.22 6.46
CA VAL A 126 -3.66 -15.86 5.44
C VAL A 126 -2.92 -15.49 4.17
N ALA A 127 -3.23 -16.20 3.08
CA ALA A 127 -2.78 -15.81 1.75
C ALA A 127 -3.83 -14.89 1.10
N SER A 128 -3.41 -13.78 0.52
CA SER A 128 -4.33 -12.86 -0.15
C SER A 128 -3.81 -12.37 -1.49
N LEU A 129 -4.71 -12.26 -2.45
CA LEU A 129 -4.49 -11.63 -3.74
C LEU A 129 -5.30 -10.35 -3.82
N THR A 130 -4.66 -9.24 -4.15
CA THR A 130 -5.31 -7.95 -4.39
C THR A 130 -5.05 -7.48 -5.81
N LEU A 131 -6.09 -6.99 -6.48
CA LEU A 131 -6.03 -6.37 -7.80
C LEU A 131 -6.51 -4.92 -7.71
N ASP A 132 -5.72 -4.00 -8.27
CA ASP A 132 -5.98 -2.57 -8.29
C ASP A 132 -6.21 -2.07 -9.72
N VAL A 133 -7.41 -1.57 -9.97
CA VAL A 133 -7.88 -1.12 -11.28
C VAL A 133 -8.13 0.38 -11.27
N PRO A 134 -7.41 1.19 -12.07
CA PRO A 134 -7.71 2.62 -12.19
C PRO A 134 -9.02 2.84 -12.94
N LEU A 135 -9.90 3.69 -12.39
CA LEU A 135 -11.20 4.00 -12.97
C LEU A 135 -11.17 5.24 -13.87
N THR A 136 -10.44 6.29 -13.46
CA THR A 136 -10.38 7.58 -14.20
C THR A 136 -9.15 7.69 -15.09
N HIS A 137 -7.94 7.61 -14.53
CA HIS A 137 -6.68 7.70 -15.29
C HIS A 137 -6.19 6.30 -15.67
N ARG A 138 -6.89 5.66 -16.62
CA ARG A 138 -6.67 4.25 -17.03
C ARG A 138 -5.31 4.01 -17.69
N GLU A 139 -4.67 5.07 -18.18
CA GLU A 139 -3.28 5.08 -18.65
C GLU A 139 -2.29 4.70 -17.54
N ARG A 140 -2.67 4.79 -16.26
CA ARG A 140 -1.89 4.29 -15.11
C ARG A 140 -1.67 2.78 -15.13
N GLY A 141 -2.55 2.03 -15.79
CA GLY A 141 -2.48 0.56 -15.85
C GLY A 141 -2.92 -0.17 -14.58
N LEU A 142 -3.24 -1.45 -14.76
CA LEU A 142 -3.61 -2.37 -13.68
C LEU A 142 -2.37 -2.85 -12.93
N SER A 143 -2.50 -3.00 -11.62
CA SER A 143 -1.51 -3.62 -10.75
C SER A 143 -2.17 -4.56 -9.75
N GLY A 144 -1.36 -5.28 -8.98
CA GLY A 144 -1.84 -6.12 -7.91
C GLY A 144 -0.70 -6.63 -7.05
N HIS A 145 -1.04 -7.34 -6.00
CA HIS A 145 -0.08 -7.93 -5.09
C HIS A 145 -0.61 -9.22 -4.50
N LEU A 146 0.33 -10.12 -4.20
CA LEU A 146 0.09 -11.38 -3.50
C LEU A 146 0.85 -11.31 -2.18
N ASP A 147 0.15 -11.55 -1.08
CA ASP A 147 0.70 -11.49 0.27
C ASP A 147 0.43 -12.78 1.03
N LEU A 148 1.30 -13.07 1.98
CA LEU A 148 1.09 -14.12 2.97
C LEU A 148 1.28 -13.54 4.36
N ALA A 149 0.19 -13.21 5.05
CA ALA A 149 0.24 -12.70 6.41
C ALA A 149 0.41 -13.86 7.40
N VAL A 150 1.54 -13.89 8.10
CA VAL A 150 1.91 -14.94 9.07
C VAL A 150 1.92 -14.35 10.48
N PRO A 151 1.05 -14.79 11.40
CA PRO A 151 1.15 -14.39 12.79
C PRO A 151 2.41 -15.01 13.41
N LEU A 152 3.37 -14.16 13.81
CA LEU A 152 4.61 -14.62 14.46
C LEU A 152 4.47 -14.72 15.97
N TYR A 153 3.70 -13.80 16.55
CA TYR A 153 3.55 -13.68 17.99
C TYR A 153 2.22 -13.06 18.33
N GLN A 154 1.48 -13.68 19.25
CA GLN A 154 0.25 -13.12 19.79
C GLN A 154 0.17 -13.48 21.27
N ARG A 155 0.48 -12.52 22.14
CA ARG A 155 0.42 -12.71 23.59
C ARG A 155 0.14 -11.39 24.31
N GLY A 156 -0.83 -11.42 25.22
CA GLY A 156 -1.25 -10.24 25.96
C GLY A 156 -1.71 -9.15 24.99
N MET A 157 -1.13 -7.95 25.13
CA MET A 157 -1.43 -6.79 24.29
C MET A 157 -0.70 -6.76 22.95
N HIS A 158 0.22 -7.68 22.67
CA HIS A 158 1.10 -7.60 21.51
C HIS A 158 0.71 -8.61 20.43
N THR A 159 0.49 -8.11 19.21
CA THR A 159 0.32 -8.93 18.01
C THR A 159 1.36 -8.54 16.97
N LEU A 160 2.14 -9.52 16.52
CA LEU A 160 3.20 -9.37 15.52
C LEU A 160 2.87 -10.22 14.30
N THR A 161 2.79 -9.58 13.14
CA THR A 161 2.49 -10.24 11.87
C THR A 161 3.60 -9.94 10.87
N LEU A 162 4.12 -10.99 10.25
CA LEU A 162 5.08 -10.89 9.16
C LEU A 162 4.37 -11.19 7.84
N THR A 163 4.55 -10.32 6.86
CA THR A 163 3.89 -10.42 5.57
C THR A 163 4.93 -10.30 4.45
N PRO A 164 5.52 -11.41 3.98
CA PRO A 164 6.14 -11.44 2.66
C PRO A 164 5.09 -11.18 1.57
N GLY A 165 5.49 -10.48 0.53
CA GLY A 165 4.63 -10.20 -0.61
C GLY A 165 5.39 -9.96 -1.90
N ILE A 166 4.66 -10.04 -3.00
CA ILE A 166 5.14 -9.65 -4.34
C ILE A 166 4.12 -8.71 -4.96
N HIS A 167 4.61 -7.70 -5.68
CA HIS A 167 3.79 -6.78 -6.43
C HIS A 167 4.05 -6.97 -7.92
N PHE A 168 2.98 -6.90 -8.71
CA PHE A 168 3.02 -7.08 -10.14
C PHE A 168 2.15 -6.04 -10.86
N GLY A 169 2.51 -5.77 -12.10
CA GLY A 169 1.87 -4.77 -12.92
C GLY A 169 1.65 -5.24 -14.36
N SER A 170 0.59 -4.73 -14.97
CA SER A 170 0.44 -4.72 -16.42
C SER A 170 1.60 -3.93 -17.06
N ARG A 171 1.89 -4.19 -18.35
CA ARG A 171 2.91 -3.44 -19.10
C ARG A 171 2.66 -1.93 -19.05
N ARG A 172 1.38 -1.54 -19.06
CA ARG A 172 0.98 -0.14 -18.94
C ARG A 172 1.39 0.43 -17.59
N TYR A 173 1.13 -0.30 -16.50
CA TYR A 173 1.54 0.11 -15.16
C TYR A 173 3.06 0.24 -15.04
N THR A 174 3.80 -0.81 -15.44
CA THR A 174 5.26 -0.79 -15.34
C THR A 174 5.85 0.34 -16.19
N GLN A 175 5.27 0.63 -17.36
CA GLN A 175 5.73 1.72 -18.22
C GLN A 175 5.45 3.09 -17.59
N THR A 176 4.30 3.29 -16.93
CA THR A 176 3.96 4.55 -16.25
C THR A 176 4.90 4.84 -15.08
N PHE A 177 5.28 3.82 -14.31
CA PHE A 177 6.04 4.00 -13.06
C PHE A 177 7.55 3.82 -13.21
N PHE A 178 8.02 3.06 -14.20
CA PHE A 178 9.43 2.73 -14.38
C PHE A 178 9.94 2.99 -15.82
N GLY A 179 9.06 3.27 -16.78
CA GLY A 179 9.45 3.51 -18.17
C GLY A 179 9.91 4.95 -18.44
N VAL A 180 10.57 5.13 -19.58
CA VAL A 180 10.98 6.42 -20.14
C VAL A 180 10.65 6.44 -21.63
N THR A 181 9.73 7.29 -22.05
CA THR A 181 9.40 7.50 -23.47
C THR A 181 10.46 8.37 -24.16
N ASP A 182 10.50 8.39 -25.50
CA ASP A 182 11.45 9.23 -26.24
C ASP A 182 11.25 10.72 -25.94
N VAL A 183 10.00 11.15 -25.80
CA VAL A 183 9.66 12.54 -25.42
C VAL A 183 10.17 12.86 -24.02
N GLN A 184 10.00 11.93 -23.07
CA GLN A 184 10.52 12.10 -21.71
C GLN A 184 12.04 12.08 -21.69
N SER A 185 12.67 11.23 -22.49
CA SER A 185 14.13 11.15 -22.63
C SER A 185 14.71 12.49 -23.08
N ALA A 186 14.13 13.10 -24.12
CA ALA A 186 14.53 14.41 -24.60
C ALA A 186 14.35 15.53 -23.56
N ALA A 187 13.33 15.43 -22.70
CA ALA A 187 13.02 16.46 -21.70
C ALA A 187 13.77 16.29 -20.36
N SER A 188 14.23 15.08 -20.03
CA SER A 188 14.82 14.74 -18.72
C SER A 188 16.29 14.32 -18.77
N GLY A 189 16.77 13.88 -19.93
CA GLY A 189 18.10 13.30 -20.10
C GLY A 189 18.20 11.82 -19.72
N PHE A 190 17.12 11.18 -19.26
CA PHE A 190 17.11 9.72 -19.06
C PHE A 190 17.16 8.99 -20.40
N ARG A 191 17.79 7.82 -20.44
CA ARG A 191 17.78 6.97 -21.64
C ARG A 191 16.37 6.42 -21.88
N PRO A 192 15.88 6.32 -23.14
CA PRO A 192 14.62 5.68 -23.43
C PRO A 192 14.60 4.25 -22.87
N TYR A 193 13.48 3.88 -22.27
CA TYR A 193 13.37 2.63 -21.53
C TYR A 193 11.96 2.07 -21.58
N SER A 194 11.84 0.86 -22.12
CA SER A 194 10.59 0.12 -22.22
C SER A 194 10.56 -1.01 -21.21
N THR A 195 9.42 -1.15 -20.54
CA THR A 195 9.19 -2.22 -19.56
C THR A 195 8.21 -3.24 -20.09
N LYS A 196 8.25 -4.44 -19.50
CA LYS A 196 7.29 -5.53 -19.71
C LYS A 196 6.35 -5.65 -18.50
N ALA A 197 5.21 -6.32 -18.72
CA ALA A 197 4.34 -6.72 -17.63
C ALA A 197 5.03 -7.78 -16.76
N GLY A 198 4.66 -7.86 -15.48
CA GLY A 198 5.15 -8.90 -14.58
C GLY A 198 5.36 -8.39 -13.16
N ILE A 199 6.14 -9.17 -12.39
CA ILE A 199 6.52 -8.83 -11.02
C ILE A 199 7.55 -7.69 -11.07
N ASP A 200 7.24 -6.58 -10.41
CA ASP A 200 8.11 -5.40 -10.32
C ASP A 200 8.82 -5.28 -8.96
N SER A 201 8.28 -5.92 -7.91
CA SER A 201 8.91 -5.90 -6.60
C SER A 201 8.54 -7.06 -5.69
N ALA A 202 9.44 -7.35 -4.75
CA ALA A 202 9.18 -8.22 -3.60
C ALA A 202 9.33 -7.42 -2.32
N SER A 203 8.58 -7.77 -1.29
CA SER A 203 8.57 -7.08 0.00
C SER A 203 8.48 -8.04 1.18
N LEU A 204 8.92 -7.55 2.32
CA LEU A 204 8.74 -8.16 3.62
C LEU A 204 8.27 -7.06 4.58
N SER A 205 7.06 -7.22 5.12
CA SER A 205 6.46 -6.28 6.05
C SER A 205 6.33 -6.88 7.43
N LEU A 206 6.68 -6.13 8.47
CA LEU A 206 6.46 -6.47 9.87
C LEU A 206 5.46 -5.47 10.44
N ALA A 207 4.30 -5.95 10.85
CA ALA A 207 3.29 -5.18 11.55
C ALA A 207 3.29 -5.56 13.03
N TRP A 208 3.45 -4.58 13.91
CA TRP A 208 3.36 -4.71 15.34
C TRP A 208 2.18 -3.89 15.87
N ASN A 209 1.21 -4.56 16.45
CA ASN A 209 0.06 -3.93 17.10
C ASN A 209 0.19 -4.12 18.61
N VAL A 210 -0.01 -3.04 19.35
CA VAL A 210 0.02 -3.01 20.82
C VAL A 210 -1.29 -2.41 21.32
N GLU A 211 -2.09 -3.21 22.01
CA GLU A 211 -3.32 -2.78 22.66
C GLU A 211 -3.00 -2.16 24.03
N LEU A 212 -2.97 -0.83 24.09
CA LEU A 212 -2.65 -0.12 25.34
C LEU A 212 -3.81 -0.19 26.33
N SER A 213 -5.04 -0.21 25.83
CA SER A 213 -6.29 -0.37 26.58
C SER A 213 -7.39 -0.87 25.66
N ARG A 214 -8.63 -0.95 26.16
CA ARG A 214 -9.80 -1.32 25.35
C ARG A 214 -10.07 -0.37 24.17
N ALA A 215 -9.67 0.90 24.30
CA ALA A 215 -9.91 1.92 23.28
C ALA A 215 -8.63 2.35 22.54
N TRP A 216 -7.47 2.29 23.19
CA TRP A 216 -6.21 2.77 22.62
C TRP A 216 -5.35 1.65 22.08
N SER A 217 -4.84 1.82 20.85
CA SER A 217 -3.83 0.94 20.27
C SER A 217 -2.72 1.73 19.58
N VAL A 218 -1.52 1.17 19.57
CA VAL A 218 -0.40 1.63 18.75
C VAL A 218 -0.13 0.59 17.68
N ARG A 219 0.08 1.03 16.44
CA ARG A 219 0.43 0.16 15.32
C ARG A 219 1.68 0.66 14.64
N THR A 220 2.70 -0.17 14.55
CA THR A 220 3.92 0.10 13.78
C THR A 220 4.01 -0.86 12.61
N LEU A 221 4.24 -0.33 11.41
CA LEU A 221 4.51 -1.09 10.19
C LEU A 221 5.90 -0.73 9.69
N VAL A 222 6.73 -1.75 9.44
CA VAL A 222 8.00 -1.60 8.73
C VAL A 222 7.99 -2.51 7.53
N THR A 223 8.22 -1.97 6.34
CA THR A 223 8.30 -2.73 5.09
C THR A 223 9.66 -2.53 4.46
N VAL A 224 10.34 -3.62 4.17
CA VAL A 224 11.52 -3.63 3.30
C VAL A 224 11.09 -4.19 1.95
N SER A 225 11.36 -3.46 0.87
CA SER A 225 11.06 -3.92 -0.48
C SER A 225 12.27 -3.82 -1.40
N ARG A 226 12.27 -4.67 -2.43
CA ARG A 226 13.27 -4.69 -3.47
C ARG A 226 12.61 -4.67 -4.84
N LEU A 227 12.99 -3.71 -5.68
CA LEU A 227 12.61 -3.66 -7.09
C LEU A 227 13.33 -4.76 -7.88
N LEU A 228 12.58 -5.43 -8.75
CA LEU A 228 12.99 -6.60 -9.51
C LEU A 228 12.83 -6.36 -11.01
N GLY A 229 13.57 -7.14 -11.82
CA GLY A 229 13.51 -7.10 -13.28
C GLY A 229 13.60 -5.69 -13.86
N ASP A 230 12.78 -5.42 -14.87
CA ASP A 230 12.74 -4.14 -15.58
C ASP A 230 12.51 -2.94 -14.64
N ALA A 231 11.76 -3.11 -13.56
CA ALA A 231 11.52 -2.06 -12.59
C ALA A 231 12.79 -1.68 -11.83
N GLY A 232 13.62 -2.66 -11.46
CA GLY A 232 14.90 -2.41 -10.78
C GLY A 232 16.00 -1.89 -11.72
N ASP A 233 15.91 -2.18 -13.01
CA ASP A 233 16.88 -1.76 -14.04
C ASP A 233 16.54 -0.40 -14.67
N SER A 234 15.42 0.21 -14.27
CA SER A 234 14.93 1.47 -14.82
C SER A 234 15.89 2.66 -14.59
N PRO A 235 16.11 3.53 -15.61
CA PRO A 235 16.98 4.71 -15.48
C PRO A 235 16.56 5.72 -14.41
N ILE A 236 15.28 5.73 -14.03
CA ILE A 236 14.76 6.65 -13.00
C ILE A 236 14.88 6.07 -11.59
N VAL A 237 15.35 4.82 -11.44
CA VAL A 237 15.55 4.17 -10.14
C VAL A 237 16.95 4.46 -9.63
N GLN A 238 17.01 5.13 -8.48
CA GLN A 238 18.24 5.46 -7.77
C GLN A 238 18.63 4.38 -6.75
N SER A 239 17.66 3.67 -6.19
CA SER A 239 17.87 2.55 -5.26
C SER A 239 16.83 1.46 -5.51
N ARG A 240 17.30 0.22 -5.68
CA ARG A 240 16.42 -0.95 -5.77
C ARG A 240 15.87 -1.36 -4.41
N GLN A 241 16.61 -1.12 -3.33
CA GLN A 241 16.17 -1.42 -1.97
C GLN A 241 15.47 -0.21 -1.37
N GLN A 242 14.30 -0.44 -0.81
CA GLN A 242 13.48 0.59 -0.21
C GLN A 242 13.02 0.13 1.17
N VAL A 243 12.98 1.08 2.11
CA VAL A 243 12.43 0.87 3.44
C VAL A 243 11.28 1.85 3.61
N PHE A 244 10.20 1.40 4.22
CA PHE A 244 9.09 2.24 4.62
C PHE A 244 8.81 1.92 6.08
N GLY A 245 8.57 2.94 6.90
CA GLY A 245 8.21 2.79 8.29
C GLY A 245 7.11 3.76 8.65
N MET A 246 6.10 3.31 9.39
CA MET A 246 5.04 4.17 9.89
C MET A 246 4.52 3.64 11.23
N THR A 247 4.29 4.55 12.17
CA THR A 247 3.64 4.27 13.44
C THR A 247 2.39 5.11 13.56
N SER A 248 1.31 4.52 14.05
CA SER A 248 0.08 5.21 14.38
C SER A 248 -0.35 4.98 15.82
N LEU A 249 -0.99 6.01 16.37
CA LEU A 249 -1.78 5.92 17.60
C LEU A 249 -3.25 5.99 17.20
N ASN A 250 -4.04 5.02 17.66
CA ASN A 250 -5.44 4.87 17.29
C ASN A 250 -6.31 4.80 18.54
N TYR A 251 -7.46 5.44 18.48
CA TYR A 251 -8.52 5.41 19.47
C TYR A 251 -9.79 4.85 18.84
N THR A 252 -10.36 3.82 19.44
CA THR A 252 -11.56 3.13 18.99
C THR A 252 -12.70 3.35 19.97
N PHE A 253 -13.85 3.78 19.44
CA PHE A 253 -15.10 4.02 20.17
C PHE A 253 -15.98 2.76 20.14
#